data_AF-A0A1E3QRB6-F1
#
_entry.id   AF-A0A1E3QRB6-F1
#
_cell.length_a   1.000
_cell.length_b   1.000
_cell.length_c   1.000
_cell.angle_alpha   90.00
_cell.angle_beta   90.00
_cell.angle_gamma   90.00
#
_symmetry.space_group_name_H-M   'P 1'
#
loop_
_entity.id
_entity.type
_entity.pdbx_description
1 polymer ?
#
loop_
_entity_poly.entity_id
_entity_poly.type
_entity_poly.pdbx_seq_one_letter_code
_entity_poly.pdbx_strand_id
1 'polypeptide(L)' 'ASYQCHSYCGNAIIESRTCSSSSGYDTDCLCATNSNFMGLINDCLDCAWCLWSDYGKYLEAPLAACKLSTSP' A
#
# COMPACT_ATOMS: atom_id res chain seq x y z
N ALA A 1 -13.70 -9.70 0.48
CA ALA A 1 -12.55 -10.41 -0.14
C ALA A 1 -12.06 -11.54 0.76
N SER A 2 -11.00 -12.25 0.37
CA SER A 2 -10.40 -13.33 1.16
C SER A 2 -9.60 -12.80 2.35
N TYR A 3 -9.36 -13.65 3.37
CA TYR A 3 -8.44 -13.34 4.47
C TYR A 3 -7.05 -12.90 3.97
N GLN A 4 -6.56 -13.57 2.92
CA GLN A 4 -5.28 -13.24 2.32
C GLN A 4 -5.26 -11.80 1.76
N CYS A 5 -6.35 -11.35 1.14
CA CYS A 5 -6.48 -9.97 0.67
C CYS A 5 -6.40 -8.95 1.80
N HIS A 6 -7.11 -9.21 2.91
CA HIS A 6 -6.99 -8.38 4.12
C HIS A 6 -5.56 -8.35 4.67
N SER A 7 -4.85 -9.49 4.61
CA SER A 7 -3.45 -9.59 5.03
C SER A 7 -2.53 -8.73 4.15
N TYR A 8 -2.67 -8.80 2.82
CA TYR A 8 -1.89 -7.96 1.91
C TYR A 8 -2.12 -6.47 2.16
N CYS A 9 -3.37 -6.03 2.19
CA CYS A 9 -3.69 -4.61 2.39
C CYS A 9 -3.29 -4.11 3.78
N GLY A 10 -3.52 -4.91 4.82
CA GLY A 10 -3.13 -4.56 6.20
C GLY A 10 -1.62 -4.45 6.36
N ASN A 11 -0.86 -5.41 5.80
CA ASN A 11 0.60 -5.39 5.87
C ASN A 11 1.19 -4.28 4.99
N ALA A 12 0.59 -3.97 3.83
CA ALA A 12 1.03 -2.83 3.01
C ALA A 12 0.96 -1.50 3.77
N ILE A 13 -0.05 -1.31 4.64
CA ILE A 13 -0.15 -0.13 5.51
C ILE A 13 0.99 -0.11 6.54
N ILE A 14 1.35 -1.27 7.09
CA ILE A 14 2.43 -1.37 8.08
C ILE A 14 3.76 -1.05 7.41
N GLU A 15 4.05 -1.68 6.27
CA GLU A 15 5.30 -1.48 5.52
C GLU A 15 5.42 -0.05 5.00
N SER A 16 4.33 0.59 4.54
CA SER A 16 4.39 1.98 4.10
C SER A 16 4.82 2.94 5.20
N ARG A 17 4.41 2.67 6.45
CA ARG A 17 4.80 3.47 7.62
C ARG A 17 6.28 3.34 7.96
N THR A 18 6.91 2.21 7.65
CA THR A 18 8.35 2.01 7.88
C THR A 18 9.20 2.94 7.02
N CYS A 19 8.68 3.35 5.86
CA CYS A 19 9.30 4.32 4.95
C CYS A 19 8.73 5.74 5.13
N SER A 20 8.00 6.02 6.21
CA SER A 20 7.37 7.33 6.45
C SER A 20 8.07 8.14 7.54
N SER A 21 8.07 9.45 7.38
CA SER A 21 8.57 10.43 8.35
C SER A 21 7.65 11.65 8.43
N SER A 22 7.98 12.60 9.30
CA SER A 22 7.29 13.89 9.36
C SER A 22 7.33 14.69 8.05
N SER A 23 8.28 14.37 7.17
CA SER A 23 8.47 15.05 5.87
C SER A 23 7.79 14.33 4.71
N GLY A 24 7.09 13.22 4.96
CA GLY A 24 6.45 12.39 3.93
C GLY A 24 7.09 11.01 3.81
N TYR A 25 6.96 10.40 2.63
CA TYR A 25 7.50 9.07 2.35
C TYR A 25 8.89 9.16 1.72
N ASP A 26 9.81 8.35 2.23
CA ASP A 26 11.05 8.01 1.53
C ASP A 26 10.70 7.12 0.33
N THR A 27 10.79 7.68 -0.87
CA THR A 27 10.42 6.98 -2.11
C THR A 27 11.44 5.92 -2.52
N ASP A 28 12.68 6.03 -2.08
CA ASP A 28 13.70 5.00 -2.37
C ASP A 28 13.44 3.76 -1.51
N CYS A 29 12.98 3.96 -0.26
CA CYS A 29 12.49 2.89 0.60
C CYS A 29 11.14 2.32 0.13
N LEU A 30 10.17 3.19 -0.13
CA LEU A 30 8.78 2.79 -0.38
C LEU A 30 8.56 2.22 -1.78
N CYS A 31 9.10 2.88 -2.81
CA CYS A 31 8.72 2.65 -4.21
C CYS A 31 9.73 1.79 -4.97
N ALA A 32 10.82 1.36 -4.33
CA ALA A 32 11.74 0.40 -4.93
C ALA A 32 10.98 -0.87 -5.35
N THR A 33 11.28 -1.42 -6.52
CA THR A 33 10.57 -2.58 -7.08
C THR A 33 10.60 -3.81 -6.16
N ASN A 34 11.64 -3.92 -5.32
CA ASN A 34 11.83 -5.00 -4.36
C ASN A 34 11.47 -4.58 -2.91
N SER A 35 10.80 -3.44 -2.70
CA SER A 35 10.33 -3.07 -1.36
C SER A 35 9.20 -4.00 -0.91
N ASN A 36 9.10 -4.22 0.39
CA ASN A 36 8.01 -5.01 0.96
C ASN A 36 6.64 -4.39 0.64
N PHE A 37 6.55 -3.05 0.62
CA PHE A 37 5.34 -2.33 0.24
C PHE A 37 4.92 -2.67 -1.20
N MET A 38 5.85 -2.59 -2.16
CA MET A 38 5.54 -2.89 -3.57
C MET A 38 5.10 -4.34 -3.78
N GLY A 39 5.68 -5.29 -3.04
CA GLY A 39 5.23 -6.68 -3.06
C GLY A 39 3.78 -6.84 -2.60
N LEU A 40 3.42 -6.23 -1.46
CA LEU A 40 2.10 -6.38 -0.86
C LEU A 40 1.01 -5.54 -1.54
N ILE A 41 1.35 -4.36 -2.04
CA ILE A 41 0.35 -3.42 -2.57
C ILE A 41 -0.22 -3.89 -3.90
N ASN A 42 0.58 -4.55 -4.74
CA ASN A 42 0.11 -5.12 -6.00
C ASN A 42 -0.94 -6.21 -5.72
N ASP A 43 -0.62 -7.16 -4.84
CA ASP A 43 -1.56 -8.22 -4.46
C ASP A 43 -2.81 -7.67 -3.76
N CYS A 44 -2.68 -6.57 -2.99
CA CYS A 44 -3.81 -5.88 -2.41
C CYS A 44 -4.72 -5.26 -3.49
N LEU A 45 -4.17 -4.46 -4.42
CA LEU A 45 -4.95 -3.80 -5.48
C LEU A 45 -5.69 -4.82 -6.36
N ASP A 46 -5.09 -5.99 -6.62
CA ASP A 46 -5.73 -7.05 -7.42
C ASP A 46 -6.99 -7.65 -6.77
N CYS A 47 -7.17 -7.54 -5.44
CA CYS A 47 -8.27 -8.18 -4.72
C CYS A 47 -9.13 -7.21 -3.87
N ALA A 48 -8.70 -5.96 -3.68
CA ALA A 48 -9.27 -5.04 -2.72
C ALA A 48 -10.49 -4.24 -3.19
N TRP A 49 -10.98 -4.45 -4.42
CA TRP A 49 -12.13 -3.70 -4.97
C TRP A 49 -13.35 -3.66 -4.03
N CYS A 50 -13.63 -4.75 -3.30
CA CYS A 50 -14.74 -4.85 -2.35
C CYS A 50 -14.37 -4.48 -0.90
N LEU A 51 -13.11 -4.17 -0.63
CA LEU A 51 -12.59 -3.79 0.69
C LEU A 51 -12.10 -2.34 0.76
N TRP A 52 -12.02 -1.65 -0.39
CA TRP A 52 -11.22 -0.43 -0.50
C TRP A 52 -11.69 0.66 0.48
N SER A 53 -12.97 0.70 0.82
CA SER A 53 -13.52 1.60 1.84
C SER A 53 -12.84 1.46 3.22
N ASP A 54 -12.34 0.28 3.55
CA ASP A 54 -11.73 -0.01 4.85
C ASP A 54 -10.22 0.34 4.87
N TYR A 55 -9.54 0.09 3.74
CA TYR A 55 -8.08 0.18 3.64
C TYR A 55 -7.57 1.41 2.89
N GLY A 56 -8.30 1.88 1.87
CA GLY A 56 -7.87 2.90 0.92
C GLY A 56 -7.43 4.19 1.57
N LYS A 57 -8.15 4.67 2.59
CA LYS A 57 -7.79 5.86 3.38
C LYS A 57 -6.39 5.84 4.01
N TYR A 58 -5.77 4.66 4.14
CA TYR A 58 -4.40 4.49 4.65
C TYR A 58 -3.39 4.21 3.53
N LEU A 59 -3.85 3.83 2.34
CA LEU A 59 -3.02 3.41 1.21
C LEU A 59 -2.96 4.46 0.10
N GLU A 60 -3.92 5.38 0.00
CA GLU A 60 -3.94 6.44 -1.01
C GLU A 60 -2.69 7.33 -0.95
N ALA A 61 -2.28 7.77 0.24
CA ALA A 61 -1.10 8.62 0.40
C ALA A 61 0.22 7.93 -0.03
N PRO A 62 0.54 6.68 0.41
CA PRO A 62 1.74 6.00 -0.07
C PRO A 62 1.66 5.60 -1.55
N LEU A 63 0.47 5.24 -2.06
CA LEU A 63 0.28 5.01 -3.50
C LEU A 63 0.58 6.26 -4.33
N ALA A 64 0.07 7.42 -3.89
CA ALA A 64 0.33 8.70 -4.53
C ALA A 64 1.82 9.07 -4.48
N ALA A 65 2.52 8.78 -3.38
CA ALA A 65 3.96 8.99 -3.27
C ALA A 65 4.75 8.19 -4.32
N CYS A 66 4.30 6.97 -4.65
CA CYS A 66 4.88 6.14 -5.70
C CYS A 66 4.28 6.37 -7.10
N LYS A 67 3.39 7.35 -7.27
CA LYS A 67 2.67 7.64 -8.53
C LYS A 67 1.90 6.43 -9.07
N LEU A 68 1.39 5.60 -8.17
CA LEU A 68 0.55 4.44 -8.50
C LEU A 68 -0.93 4.84 -8.53
N SER A 69 -1.75 4.00 -9.15
CA SER A 69 -3.20 4.15 -9.10
C SER A 69 -3.67 4.09 -7.64
N THR A 70 -4.49 5.05 -7.23
CA THR A 70 -5.04 5.13 -5.87
C THR A 70 -6.38 4.41 -5.72
N SER A 71 -6.75 3.59 -6.72
CA SER A 71 -7.93 2.72 -6.71
C SER A 71 -7.55 1.34 -7.27
N PRO A 72 -8.06 0.26 -6.64
CA PRO A 72 -8.22 -1.06 -7.24
C PRO A 72 -9.07 -1.02 -8.51
#